data_AF-A0A8J2T869-F1
#
_entry.id   AF-A0A8J2T869-F1
#
_cell.length_a   1.000
_cell.length_b   1.000
_cell.length_c   1.000
_cell.angle_alpha   90.00
_cell.angle_beta   90.00
_cell.angle_gamma   90.00
#
_symmetry.space_group_name_H-M   'P 1'
#
loop_
_entity.id
_entity.type
_entity.pdbx_description
1 polymer ?
#
loop_
_entity_poly.entity_id
_entity_poly.type
_entity_poly.pdbx_seq_one_letter_code
_entity_poly.pdbx_strand_id
1 'polypeptide(L)'
;MDEQLKEYEKLKADLKKSLAEKNRLEDEFEHLEQEIYDKETEYFAGNNFTSNTGIAGNKSSYGGNIIKGFDGFTKSHHHSSAHDPHNRGFSNDDRIFSLSSAVFVKQQQQVDSWEAE
;
A
#
# COMPACT_ATOMS: atom_id res chain seq x y z
N MET A 1 49.37 -23.64 4.15
CA MET A 1 48.22 -24.31 3.50
C MET A 1 47.01 -24.36 4.41
N ASP A 2 47.15 -24.74 5.69
CA ASP A 2 46.01 -24.81 6.63
C ASP A 2 45.29 -23.48 6.87
N GLU A 3 46.00 -22.36 6.83
CA GLU A 3 45.40 -21.04 7.07
C GLU A 3 44.46 -20.62 5.92
N GLN A 4 44.82 -20.95 4.68
CA GLN A 4 43.96 -20.73 3.50
C GLN A 4 42.73 -21.63 3.52
N LEU A 5 42.88 -22.88 3.98
CA LEU A 5 41.76 -23.81 4.13
C LEU A 5 40.78 -23.33 5.21
N LYS A 6 41.31 -22.81 6.33
CA LYS A 6 40.51 -22.23 7.43
C LYS A 6 39.77 -20.97 6.99
N GLU A 7 40.41 -20.12 6.20
CA GLU A 7 39.78 -18.93 5.62
C GLU A 7 38.67 -19.31 4.63
N TYR A 8 38.90 -20.31 3.78
CA TYR A 8 37.89 -20.84 2.86
C TYR A 8 36.66 -21.38 3.60
N GLU A 9 36.84 -22.20 4.65
CA GLU A 9 35.72 -22.73 5.43
C GLU A 9 34.96 -21.63 6.19
N LYS A 10 35.67 -20.60 6.68
CA LYS A 10 35.03 -19.42 7.28
C LYS A 10 34.18 -18.68 6.24
N LEU A 11 34.74 -18.39 5.06
CA LEU A 11 34.04 -17.67 4.00
C LEU A 11 32.80 -18.43 3.52
N LYS A 12 32.89 -19.76 3.47
CA LYS A 12 31.76 -20.64 3.14
C LYS A 12 30.66 -20.60 4.20
N ALA A 13 31.03 -20.54 5.49
CA ALA A 13 30.06 -20.36 6.58
C ALA A 13 29.39 -18.98 6.53
N ASP A 14 30.17 -17.93 6.31
CA ASP A 14 29.66 -16.55 6.18
C ASP A 14 28.73 -16.42 4.98
N LEU A 15 29.07 -17.03 3.84
CA LEU A 15 28.21 -17.06 2.66
C LEU A 15 26.88 -17.77 2.94
N LYS A 16 26.91 -18.94 3.61
CA LYS A 16 25.66 -19.64 3.99
C LYS A 16 24.78 -18.79 4.90
N LYS A 17 25.38 -18.08 5.84
CA LYS A 17 24.65 -17.16 6.73
C LYS A 17 24.04 -16.00 5.94
N SER A 18 24.81 -15.38 5.05
CA SER A 18 24.35 -14.26 4.22
C SER A 18 23.22 -14.67 3.28
N LEU A 19 23.27 -15.88 2.70
CA LEU A 19 22.18 -16.41 1.88
C LEU A 19 20.90 -16.67 2.70
N ALA A 20 21.02 -17.22 3.91
CA ALA A 20 19.87 -17.43 4.77
C ALA A 20 19.24 -16.10 5.22
N GLU A 21 20.07 -15.10 5.52
CA GLU A 21 19.62 -13.75 5.86
C GLU A 21 18.94 -13.06 4.67
N LYS A 22 19.52 -13.19 3.48
CA LYS A 22 18.93 -12.69 2.23
C LYS A 22 17.53 -13.26 2.03
N ASN A 23 17.37 -14.59 2.06
CA ASN A 23 16.07 -15.22 1.84
C ASN A 23 15.03 -14.75 2.87
N ARG A 24 15.42 -14.64 4.14
CA ARG A 24 14.53 -14.13 5.19
C ARG A 24 14.08 -12.70 4.89
N LEU A 25 14.99 -11.83 4.46
CA LEU A 25 14.67 -10.44 4.13
C LEU A 25 13.77 -10.34 2.90
N GLU A 26 13.96 -11.22 1.91
CA GLU A 26 13.08 -11.32 0.74
C GLU A 26 11.66 -11.75 1.17
N ASP A 27 11.52 -12.76 2.02
CA ASP A 27 10.22 -13.21 2.56
C ASP A 27 9.52 -12.11 3.38
N GLU A 28 10.28 -11.40 4.24
CA GLU A 28 9.76 -10.30 5.07
C GLU A 28 9.34 -9.10 4.21
N PHE A 29 10.09 -8.82 3.14
CA PHE A 29 9.76 -7.77 2.19
C PHE A 29 8.46 -8.08 1.43
N GLU A 30 8.29 -9.30 0.92
CA GLU A 30 7.05 -9.72 0.24
C GLU A 30 5.84 -9.64 1.19
N HIS A 31 6.02 -10.01 2.46
CA HIS A 31 4.96 -9.90 3.45
C HIS A 31 4.54 -8.44 3.70
N LEU A 32 5.50 -7.53 3.83
CA LEU A 32 5.25 -6.10 4.06
C LEU A 32 4.55 -5.44 2.87
N GLU A 33 4.92 -5.77 1.64
CA GLU A 33 4.25 -5.27 0.43
C GLU A 33 2.76 -5.65 0.42
N GLN A 34 2.45 -6.91 0.76
CA GLN A 34 1.07 -7.36 0.88
C GLN A 34 0.34 -6.66 2.03
N GLU A 35 0.98 -6.50 3.19
CA GLU A 35 0.39 -5.82 4.33
C GLU A 35 0.06 -4.35 4.01
N ILE A 36 0.94 -3.64 3.30
CA ILE A 36 0.69 -2.26 2.86
C ILE A 36 -0.57 -2.20 1.99
N TYR A 37 -0.68 -3.08 1.00
CA TYR A 37 -1.85 -3.12 0.10
C TYR A 37 -3.16 -3.42 0.85
N ASP A 38 -3.12 -4.36 1.80
CA ASP A 38 -4.26 -4.73 2.62
C ASP A 38 -4.68 -3.57 3.53
N LYS A 39 -3.71 -2.87 4.14
CA LYS A 39 -3.97 -1.71 5.01
C LYS A 39 -4.51 -0.52 4.23
N GLU A 40 -4.04 -0.27 3.02
CA GLU A 40 -4.64 0.73 2.14
C GLU A 40 -6.11 0.41 1.83
N THR A 41 -6.43 -0.87 1.62
CA THR A 41 -7.81 -1.31 1.41
C THR A 41 -8.66 -1.13 2.67
N GLU A 42 -8.14 -1.56 3.82
CA GLU A 42 -8.81 -1.44 5.12
C GLU A 42 -9.14 0.03 5.46
N TYR A 43 -8.16 0.93 5.33
CA TYR A 43 -8.30 2.31 5.77
C TYR A 43 -8.93 3.25 4.73
N PHE A 44 -8.73 3.00 3.43
CA PHE A 44 -9.19 3.93 2.39
C PHE A 44 -10.35 3.40 1.56
N ALA A 45 -10.43 2.08 1.32
CA ALA A 45 -11.57 1.49 0.60
C ALA A 45 -12.80 1.34 1.52
N GLY A 46 -12.60 0.86 2.76
CA GLY A 46 -13.66 0.59 3.74
C GLY A 46 -14.42 1.84 4.23
N ASN A 47 -13.78 3.02 4.19
CA ASN A 47 -14.42 4.29 4.52
C ASN A 47 -15.42 4.79 3.44
N ASN A 48 -15.57 4.07 2.32
CA ASN A 48 -16.63 4.29 1.34
C ASN A 48 -17.89 3.43 1.60
N PHE A 49 -18.05 2.82 2.78
CA PHE A 49 -19.31 2.17 3.14
C PHE A 49 -20.38 3.21 3.42
N THR A 50 -21.08 3.58 2.35
CA THR A 50 -22.48 3.98 2.35
C THR A 50 -23.24 3.29 3.49
N SER A 51 -23.54 4.03 4.56
CA SER A 51 -24.61 3.65 5.47
C SER A 51 -25.91 3.64 4.67
N ASN A 52 -26.37 2.43 4.34
CA ASN A 52 -27.71 2.19 3.82
C ASN A 52 -28.74 2.15 4.96
N THR A 53 -28.56 3.01 5.98
CA THR A 53 -29.58 3.25 7.01
C THR A 53 -30.26 4.56 6.65
N GLY A 54 -31.51 4.46 6.22
CA GLY A 54 -32.35 5.56 5.75
C GLY A 54 -32.73 6.58 6.82
N ILE A 55 -31.76 7.13 7.55
CA ILE A 55 -31.95 8.30 8.41
C ILE A 55 -31.26 9.48 7.73
N ALA A 56 -32.11 10.30 7.11
CA ALA A 56 -31.75 11.58 6.55
C ALA A 56 -31.23 12.50 7.67
N GLY A 57 -29.95 12.88 7.58
CA GLY A 57 -29.39 13.93 8.42
C GLY A 57 -27.93 13.67 8.76
N ASN A 58 -27.05 14.32 7.97
CA ASN A 58 -25.62 14.50 8.26
C ASN A 58 -24.72 13.26 8.02
N LYS A 59 -24.59 12.91 6.74
CA LYS A 59 -23.52 12.07 6.19
C LYS A 59 -22.20 12.84 6.18
N SER A 60 -21.62 13.10 7.34
CA SER A 60 -20.25 13.62 7.37
C SER A 60 -19.31 12.44 7.21
N SER A 61 -18.73 12.30 6.02
CA SER A 61 -17.41 11.68 5.84
C SER A 61 -16.46 12.46 6.74
N TYR A 62 -16.41 12.11 8.03
CA TYR A 62 -15.70 12.89 9.03
C TYR A 62 -14.21 12.76 8.76
N GLY A 63 -13.66 13.81 8.16
CA GLY A 63 -12.23 13.95 7.96
C GLY A 63 -11.77 13.33 6.67
N GLY A 64 -11.11 14.12 5.83
CA GLY A 64 -10.41 13.54 4.69
C GLY A 64 -9.26 12.63 5.14
N ASN A 65 -8.46 12.16 4.20
CA ASN A 65 -7.41 11.18 4.45
C ASN A 65 -6.08 11.73 3.91
N ILE A 66 -4.98 11.00 4.13
CA ILE A 66 -3.66 11.43 3.64
C ILE A 66 -3.61 11.56 2.11
N ILE A 67 -4.49 10.85 1.39
CA ILE A 67 -4.58 10.93 -0.07
C ILE A 67 -5.29 12.21 -0.53
N LYS A 68 -6.38 12.56 0.13
CA LYS A 68 -7.31 13.65 -0.25
C LYS A 68 -7.10 14.93 0.56
N GLY A 69 -6.29 14.90 1.61
CA GLY A 69 -6.10 16.01 2.54
C GLY A 69 -7.19 16.09 3.62
N PHE A 70 -6.89 16.80 4.70
CA PHE A 70 -7.73 16.86 5.92
C PHE A 70 -8.55 18.16 6.06
N ASP A 71 -8.70 18.95 5.00
CA ASP A 71 -9.35 20.27 5.03
C ASP A 71 -10.86 20.21 5.40
N GLY A 72 -11.47 19.02 5.32
CA GLY A 72 -12.87 18.79 5.73
C GLY A 72 -13.16 18.96 7.21
N PHE A 73 -12.15 19.09 8.09
CA PHE A 73 -12.36 19.30 9.53
C PHE A 73 -12.65 20.75 9.93
N THR A 74 -12.32 21.73 9.07
CA THR A 74 -12.37 23.15 9.44
C THR A 74 -13.53 23.91 8.80
N LYS A 75 -14.16 23.36 7.76
CA LYS A 75 -15.24 24.02 7.02
C LYS A 75 -16.62 23.55 7.48
N SER A 76 -17.32 24.44 8.17
CA SER A 76 -18.75 24.30 8.46
C SER A 76 -19.56 24.21 7.16
N HIS A 77 -19.88 23.00 6.72
CA HIS A 77 -21.11 22.57 6.03
C HIS A 77 -21.77 23.49 4.97
N HIS A 78 -21.01 24.30 4.23
CA HIS A 78 -21.60 25.15 3.21
C HIS A 78 -20.64 25.26 2.02
N HIS A 79 -20.59 24.24 1.17
CA HIS A 79 -20.50 24.42 -0.29
C HIS A 79 -20.72 23.07 -0.97
N SER A 80 -21.89 22.95 -1.59
CA SER A 80 -22.16 21.95 -2.61
C SER A 80 -21.18 22.12 -3.75
N SER A 81 -20.41 21.09 -4.09
CA SER A 81 -19.82 21.03 -5.42
C SER A 81 -19.87 19.59 -5.92
N ALA A 82 -20.66 19.40 -6.99
CA ALA A 82 -20.69 18.17 -7.79
C ALA A 82 -19.37 17.95 -8.57
N HIS A 83 -18.34 18.75 -8.30
CA HIS A 83 -17.01 18.76 -8.90
C HIS A 83 -15.89 18.71 -7.85
N ASP A 84 -16.20 18.27 -6.62
CA ASP A 84 -15.17 18.12 -5.59
C ASP A 84 -14.29 16.89 -5.92
N PRO A 85 -13.00 17.05 -6.24
CA PRO A 85 -12.10 15.92 -6.44
C PRO A 85 -12.00 15.02 -5.20
N HIS A 86 -12.35 15.52 -4.01
CA HIS A 86 -12.40 14.74 -2.77
C HIS A 86 -13.57 13.74 -2.72
N ASN A 87 -14.59 13.92 -3.59
CA ASN A 87 -15.79 13.08 -3.64
C ASN A 87 -15.70 11.92 -4.65
N ARG A 88 -14.56 11.73 -5.35
CA ARG A 88 -14.30 10.53 -6.15
C ARG A 88 -14.09 9.34 -5.19
N GLY A 89 -14.67 8.17 -5.49
CA GLY A 89 -14.44 6.94 -4.72
C GLY A 89 -12.97 6.53 -4.73
N PHE A 90 -12.53 5.77 -3.72
CA PHE A 90 -11.15 5.27 -3.64
C PHE A 90 -10.83 4.41 -4.87
N SER A 91 -9.76 4.73 -5.57
CA SER A 91 -9.29 4.03 -6.77
C SER A 91 -7.92 3.39 -6.53
N ASN A 92 -7.49 2.48 -7.42
CA ASN A 92 -6.13 1.92 -7.33
C ASN A 92 -5.06 2.99 -7.57
N ASP A 93 -5.38 4.07 -8.31
CA ASP A 93 -4.51 5.23 -8.46
C ASP A 93 -4.23 5.96 -7.12
N ASP A 94 -5.11 5.78 -6.13
CA ASP A 94 -5.02 6.39 -4.80
C ASP A 94 -4.15 5.58 -3.82
N ARG A 95 -3.64 4.41 -4.24
CA ARG A 95 -2.78 3.51 -3.45
C ARG A 95 -1.33 3.97 -3.44
N ILE A 96 -1.09 5.20 -3.00
CA ILE A 96 0.22 5.85 -3.12
C ILE A 96 1.35 5.12 -2.39
N PHE A 97 1.05 4.31 -1.36
CA PHE A 97 2.07 3.55 -0.64
C PHE A 97 2.47 2.32 -1.45
N SER A 98 1.52 1.54 -1.95
CA SER A 98 1.82 0.41 -2.85
C SER A 98 2.50 0.88 -4.14
N LEU A 99 2.02 1.99 -4.73
CA LEU A 99 2.60 2.58 -5.95
C LEU A 99 4.02 3.15 -5.76
N SER A 100 4.48 3.32 -4.51
CA SER A 100 5.87 3.71 -4.25
C SER A 100 6.86 2.57 -4.50
N SER A 101 6.39 1.33 -4.56
CA SER A 101 7.20 0.15 -4.86
C SER A 101 7.25 -0.13 -6.36
N ALA A 102 8.46 -0.11 -6.94
CA ALA A 102 8.66 -0.43 -8.35
C ALA A 102 8.34 -1.91 -8.69
N VAL A 103 8.39 -2.80 -7.69
CA VAL A 103 8.01 -4.21 -7.85
C VAL A 103 6.50 -4.30 -8.02
N PHE A 104 5.75 -3.63 -7.14
CA PHE A 104 4.29 -3.55 -7.21
C PHE A 104 3.82 -2.94 -8.54
N VAL A 105 4.40 -1.82 -8.97
CA VAL A 105 4.03 -1.16 -10.25
C VAL A 105 4.25 -2.08 -11.45
N LYS A 106 5.36 -2.84 -11.47
CA LYS A 106 5.61 -3.82 -12.55
C LYS A 106 4.58 -4.96 -12.55
N GLN A 107 4.20 -5.45 -11.37
CA GLN A 107 3.19 -6.49 -11.24
C GLN A 107 1.82 -5.99 -11.75
N GLN A 108 1.42 -4.78 -11.37
CA GLN A 108 0.17 -4.18 -11.82
C GLN A 108 0.15 -4.00 -13.35
N GLN A 109 1.23 -3.46 -13.94
CA GLN A 109 1.35 -3.29 -15.39
C GLN A 109 1.29 -4.61 -16.16
N GLN A 110 1.86 -5.68 -15.58
CA GLN A 110 1.70 -7.00 -16.18
C GLN A 110 0.23 -7.39 -16.18
N VAL A 111 -0.44 -7.39 -15.02
CA VAL A 111 -1.87 -7.74 -14.91
C VAL A 111 -2.73 -6.93 -15.89
N ASP A 112 -2.55 -5.62 -15.94
CA ASP A 112 -3.30 -4.74 -16.85
C ASP A 112 -3.06 -5.10 -18.33
N SER A 113 -1.84 -5.53 -18.68
CA SER A 113 -1.51 -5.99 -20.04
C SER A 113 -2.19 -7.32 -20.41
N TRP A 114 -2.42 -8.22 -19.44
CA TRP A 114 -3.14 -9.48 -19.71
C TRP A 114 -4.65 -9.28 -19.85
N GLU A 115 -5.22 -8.27 -19.17
CA GLU A 115 -6.65 -7.95 -19.27
C GLU A 115 -7.03 -7.17 -20.54
N ALA A 116 -6.05 -6.61 -21.24
CA ALA A 116 -6.25 -5.82 -22.46
C ALA A 116 -6.25 -6.62 -23.77
N GLU A 117 -5.94 -7.93 -23.73
CA GLU A 117 -6.07 -8.89 -24.85
C GLU A 117 -7.43 -9.60 -24.85
#